data_AF-A0A9W7F6W7-F1
#
_entry.id   AF-A0A9W7F6W7-F1
#
_cell.length_a   1.000
_cell.length_b   1.000
_cell.length_c   1.000
_cell.angle_alpha   90.00
_cell.angle_beta   90.00
_cell.angle_gamma   90.00
#
_symmetry.space_group_name_H-M   'P 1'
#
loop_
_entity.id
_entity.type
_entity.pdbx_description
1 polymer ?
#
loop_
_entity_poly.entity_id
_entity_poly.type
_entity_poly.pdbx_seq_one_letter_code
_entity_poly.pdbx_strand_id
1 'polypeptide(L)'
;MFLKVKTPENNQAVCVDINISKPVNQSLAVLGKILNEPSDDLEFQLNGKTLTTLDMVKRPSQLELCEQDDLVCVRKRSTSGELSAQNLSVQEDEEVLSF
;
A
#
# COMPACT_ATOMS: atom_id res chain seq x y z
N MET A 1 -17.11 13.80 6.23
CA MET A 1 -17.82 12.75 5.43
C MET A 1 -17.18 11.44 5.83
N PHE A 2 -17.93 10.39 6.17
CA PHE A 2 -17.30 9.16 6.64
C PHE A 2 -17.12 8.16 5.51
N LEU A 3 -15.88 7.74 5.27
CA LEU A 3 -15.56 6.73 4.27
C LEU A 3 -15.11 5.44 4.95
N LYS A 4 -15.66 4.31 4.51
CA LYS A 4 -15.26 3.00 5.00
C LYS A 4 -14.06 2.51 4.19
N VAL A 5 -12.94 2.31 4.86
CA VAL A 5 -11.71 1.81 4.26
C VAL A 5 -11.48 0.38 4.66
N LYS A 6 -11.45 -0.54 3.70
CA LYS A 6 -11.18 -1.96 3.94
C LYS A 6 -9.68 -2.21 3.93
N THR A 7 -9.19 -2.97 4.90
CA THR A 7 -7.78 -3.38 5.01
C THR A 7 -7.74 -4.90 4.96
N PRO A 8 -7.60 -5.51 3.76
CA PRO A 8 -7.74 -6.95 3.57
C PRO A 8 -6.67 -7.75 4.33
N GLU A 9 -5.49 -7.18 4.56
CA GLU A 9 -4.40 -7.83 5.31
C GLU A 9 -4.77 -8.18 6.74
N ASN A 10 -5.56 -7.33 7.39
CA ASN A 10 -6.02 -7.53 8.77
C ASN A 10 -7.47 -8.00 8.85
N ASN A 11 -8.13 -8.21 7.70
CA ASN A 11 -9.57 -8.46 7.60
C ASN A 11 -10.42 -7.45 8.39
N GLN A 12 -9.98 -6.19 8.42
CA GLN A 12 -10.59 -5.10 9.16
C GLN A 12 -11.19 -4.06 8.21
N ALA A 13 -12.13 -3.27 8.73
CA ALA A 13 -12.65 -2.08 8.07
C ALA A 13 -12.62 -0.90 9.05
N VAL A 14 -12.07 0.21 8.59
CA VAL A 14 -11.87 1.42 9.39
C VAL A 14 -12.72 2.54 8.78
N CYS A 15 -13.54 3.21 9.59
CA CYS A 15 -14.23 4.41 9.15
C CYS A 15 -13.32 5.63 9.36
N VAL A 16 -13.05 6.38 8.29
CA VAL A 16 -12.22 7.57 8.30
C VAL A 16 -13.09 8.79 8.01
N ASP A 17 -12.98 9.84 8.82
CA ASP A 17 -13.58 11.12 8.47
C ASP A 17 -12.73 11.82 7.40
N ILE A 18 -13.31 11.97 6.22
CA ILE A 18 -12.76 12.66 5.08
C ILE A 18 -13.23 14.11 5.11
N ASN A 19 -12.27 15.02 5.21
CA ASN A 19 -12.54 16.45 5.10
C ASN A 19 -12.63 16.87 3.62
N ILE A 20 -13.84 17.23 3.18
CA ILE A 20 -14.14 17.61 1.79
C ILE A 20 -13.37 18.84 1.29
N SER A 21 -12.91 19.70 2.19
CA SER A 21 -12.17 20.92 1.86
C SER A 21 -10.67 20.68 1.75
N LYS A 22 -10.18 19.51 2.14
CA LYS A 22 -8.76 19.16 2.16
C LYS A 22 -8.44 18.06 1.16
N PRO A 23 -7.16 17.93 0.76
CA PRO A 23 -6.70 16.78 -0.02
C PRO A 23 -6.98 15.45 0.68
N VAL A 24 -7.30 14.43 -0.11
CA VAL A 24 -7.65 13.09 0.40
C VAL A 24 -6.51 12.48 1.21
N ASN A 25 -5.25 12.68 0.81
CA ASN A 25 -4.08 12.16 1.52
C ASN A 25 -3.99 12.62 2.99
N GLN A 26 -4.44 13.83 3.33
CA GLN A 26 -4.38 14.32 4.70
C GLN A 26 -5.32 13.53 5.60
N SER A 27 -6.49 13.16 5.08
CA SER A 27 -7.46 12.36 5.83
C SER A 27 -6.99 10.90 5.90
N LEU A 28 -6.45 10.35 4.81
CA LEU A 28 -5.98 8.97 4.76
C LEU A 28 -4.65 8.71 5.50
N ALA A 29 -3.84 9.74 5.76
CA ALA A 29 -2.62 9.62 6.57
C ALA A 29 -2.89 9.09 7.99
N VAL A 30 -4.12 9.24 8.50
CA VAL A 30 -4.51 8.64 9.79
C VAL A 30 -4.47 7.11 9.75
N LEU A 31 -4.67 6.49 8.58
CA LEU A 31 -4.64 5.03 8.43
C LEU A 31 -3.24 4.47 8.67
N GLY A 32 -2.17 5.19 8.28
CA GLY A 32 -0.81 4.77 8.63
C GLY A 32 -0.61 4.67 10.15
N LYS A 33 -1.22 5.58 10.92
CA LYS A 33 -1.17 5.53 12.39
C LYS A 33 -2.01 4.39 12.97
N ILE A 34 -3.19 4.14 12.39
CA ILE A 34 -4.10 3.07 12.85
C ILE A 34 -3.51 1.69 12.54
N LEU A 35 -2.87 1.53 11.38
CA LEU A 35 -2.26 0.29 10.94
C LEU A 35 -0.82 0.11 11.44
N ASN A 36 -0.24 1.14 12.07
CA ASN A 36 1.16 1.18 12.48
C ASN A 36 2.13 0.93 11.30
N GLU A 37 1.83 1.52 10.15
CA GLU A 37 2.58 1.36 8.90
C GLU A 37 2.97 2.72 8.32
N PRO A 38 4.15 2.84 7.66
CA PRO A 38 4.54 4.05 6.97
C PRO A 38 3.54 4.41 5.86
N SER A 39 3.19 5.68 5.71
CA SER A 39 2.24 6.10 4.67
C SER A 39 2.75 5.82 3.24
N ASP A 40 4.06 5.79 3.03
CA ASP A 40 4.68 5.43 1.76
C ASP A 40 4.46 3.96 1.37
N ASP A 41 4.37 3.09 2.38
CA ASP A 41 4.12 1.66 2.25
C ASP A 41 2.63 1.35 2.08
N LEU A 42 1.76 2.35 2.06
CA LEU A 42 0.33 2.17 1.83
C LEU A 42 -0.04 2.53 0.38
N GLU A 43 -0.88 1.70 -0.21
CA GLU A 43 -1.56 1.92 -1.47
C GLU A 43 -3.07 1.97 -1.21
N PHE A 44 -3.75 2.88 -1.92
CA PHE A 44 -5.19 3.06 -1.81
C PHE A 44 -5.85 2.78 -3.15
N GLN A 45 -6.91 1.97 -3.15
CA GLN A 45 -7.67 1.59 -4.33
C GLN A 45 -9.12 2.05 -4.16
N LEU A 46 -9.57 2.95 -5.03
CA LEU A 46 -10.95 3.45 -5.06
C LEU A 46 -11.71 2.73 -6.17
N ASN A 47 -12.76 1.99 -5.82
CA ASN A 47 -13.58 1.22 -6.77
C ASN A 47 -12.73 0.29 -7.67
N GLY A 48 -11.70 -0.33 -7.09
CA GLY A 48 -10.76 -1.20 -7.79
C GLY A 48 -9.66 -0.48 -8.60
N LYS A 49 -9.61 0.85 -8.58
CA LYS A 49 -8.55 1.64 -9.24
C LYS A 49 -7.55 2.18 -8.22
N THR A 50 -6.27 1.86 -8.41
CA THR A 50 -5.19 2.42 -7.60
C THR A 50 -5.12 3.95 -7.74
N LEU A 51 -5.17 4.65 -6.60
CA LEU A 51 -5.00 6.09 -6.51
C LEU A 51 -3.52 6.43 -6.66
N THR A 52 -3.20 7.28 -7.63
CA THR A 52 -1.84 7.79 -7.81
C THR A 52 -1.53 8.90 -6.81
N THR A 53 -0.26 9.27 -6.66
CA THR A 53 0.14 10.44 -5.85
C THR A 53 -0.54 11.73 -6.32
N LEU A 54 -0.80 11.87 -7.62
CA LEU A 54 -1.56 12.99 -8.19
C LEU A 54 -3.04 12.96 -7.80
N ASP A 55 -3.64 11.77 -7.69
CA ASP A 55 -5.01 11.64 -7.20
C ASP A 55 -5.09 11.95 -5.70
N MET A 56 -4.09 11.51 -4.93
CA MET A 56 -4.02 11.69 -3.49
C MET A 56 -3.98 13.16 -3.04
N VAL A 57 -3.48 14.07 -3.88
CA VAL A 57 -3.47 15.53 -3.60
C VAL A 57 -4.76 16.24 -4.00
N LYS A 58 -5.69 15.55 -4.69
CA LYS A 58 -6.99 16.11 -5.05
C LYS A 58 -7.91 16.14 -3.83
N ARG A 59 -8.88 17.06 -3.86
CA ARG A 59 -10.00 17.07 -2.91
C ARG A 59 -10.98 15.94 -3.24
N PRO A 60 -11.76 15.45 -2.26
CA PRO A 60 -12.79 14.44 -2.49
C PRO A 60 -13.72 14.76 -3.67
N SER A 61 -14.16 16.01 -3.79
CA SER A 61 -15.05 16.43 -4.89
C SER A 61 -14.42 16.33 -6.29
N GLN A 62 -13.10 16.44 -6.41
CA GLN A 62 -12.39 16.32 -7.69
C GLN A 62 -12.13 14.85 -8.07
N LEU A 63 -12.25 13.94 -7.11
CA LEU A 63 -12.23 12.50 -7.31
C LEU A 63 -13.64 11.90 -7.34
N GLU A 64 -14.67 12.75 -7.25
CA GLU A 64 -16.08 12.34 -7.17
C GLU A 64 -16.35 11.34 -6.04
N LEU A 65 -15.58 11.45 -4.95
CA LEU A 65 -15.63 10.55 -3.81
C LEU A 65 -16.98 10.64 -3.09
N CYS A 66 -17.60 9.49 -2.87
CA CYS A 66 -18.91 9.29 -2.26
C CYS A 66 -18.84 8.28 -1.11
N GLU A 67 -19.78 8.36 -0.17
CA GLU A 67 -19.84 7.46 1.00
C GLU A 67 -20.09 5.99 0.63
N GLN A 68 -20.58 5.73 -0.58
CA GLN A 68 -20.81 4.38 -1.11
C GLN A 68 -19.59 3.81 -1.84
N ASP A 69 -18.55 4.60 -2.06
CA ASP A 69 -17.36 4.12 -2.77
C ASP A 69 -16.61 3.07 -1.96
N ASP A 70 -16.08 2.09 -2.68
CA ASP A 70 -15.27 1.03 -2.12
C ASP A 70 -13.81 1.50 -2.07
N LEU A 71 -13.37 1.97 -0.90
CA LEU A 71 -11.96 2.29 -0.68
C LEU A 71 -11.26 1.13 0.03
N VAL A 72 -10.22 0.62 -0.60
CA VAL A 72 -9.37 -0.43 -0.06
C VAL A 72 -7.98 0.14 0.18
N CYS A 73 -7.40 -0.15 1.33
CA CYS A 73 -6.02 0.16 1.65
C CYS A 73 -5.22 -1.14 1.72
N VAL A 74 -4.16 -1.24 0.92
CA VAL A 74 -3.27 -2.39 0.85
C VAL A 74 -1.84 -1.94 1.10
N ARG A 75 -1.05 -2.74 1.80
CA ARG A 75 0.38 -2.50 1.96
C ARG A 75 1.09 -2.80 0.64
N LYS A 76 1.85 -1.83 0.16
CA LYS A 76 2.86 -2.05 -0.89
C LYS A 76 3.90 -3.00 -0.31
N ARG A 77 4.24 -4.07 -1.02
CA ARG A 77 5.44 -4.86 -0.69
C ARG A 77 6.66 -4.00 -0.94
N SER A 78 7.01 -3.16 0.01
CA SER A 78 8.32 -2.53 0.06
C SER A 78 9.31 -3.65 0.35
N THR A 79 10.18 -3.94 -0.62
CA THR A 79 11.39 -4.71 -0.40
C THR A 79 12.31 -3.93 0.56
N SER A 80 12.00 -3.93 1.86
CA SER A 80 12.95 -3.55 2.90
C SER A 80 13.82 -4.77 3.15
N GLY A 81 15.07 -4.69 2.66
CA GLY A 81 15.96 -5.82 2.48
C GLY A 81 16.38 -6.53 3.76
N GLU A 82 16.35 -7.87 3.72
CA GLU A 82 17.46 -8.76 4.09
C GLU A 82 17.06 -10.20 3.70
N LEU A 83 17.58 -10.68 2.57
CA LEU A 83 17.86 -12.11 2.36
C LEU A 83 19.19 -12.20 1.63
N SER A 84 20.27 -11.87 2.34
CA SER A 84 21.60 -12.36 2.02
C SER A 84 21.67 -13.84 2.38
N ALA A 85 21.36 -14.71 1.43
CA ALA A 85 21.94 -16.05 1.39
C ALA A 85 22.15 -16.42 -0.08
N GLN A 86 23.43 -16.46 -0.43
CA GLN A 86 23.96 -16.95 -1.67
C GLN A 86 23.35 -18.34 -1.95
N ASN A 87 22.71 -18.52 -3.10
CA ASN A 87 22.77 -19.79 -3.79
C ASN A 87 23.20 -19.50 -5.22
N LEU A 88 24.47 -19.08 -5.29
CA LEU A 88 25.27 -19.16 -6.48
C LEU A 88 25.41 -20.67 -6.75
N SER A 89 24.64 -21.23 -7.67
CA SER A 89 24.97 -22.53 -8.24
C SER A 89 26.23 -22.35 -9.06
N VAL A 90 27.37 -22.32 -8.36
CA VAL A 90 28.68 -22.64 -8.92
C VAL A 90 28.55 -24.08 -9.41
N GLN A 91 28.31 -24.24 -10.70
CA GLN A 91 28.82 -25.40 -11.43
C GLN A 91 30.27 -25.07 -11.79
N GLU A 92 31.15 -25.15 -10.80
CA GLU A 92 32.56 -25.45 -11.01
C GLU A 92 32.70 -26.93 -10.68
N ASP A 93 32.60 -27.76 -11.72
CA ASP A 93 33.19 -29.10 -11.68
C ASP A 93 34.19 -29.10 -12.84
N GLU A 94 35.32 -28.43 -12.59
CA GLU A 94 36.51 -28.48 -13.42
C GLU A 94 37.59 -29.24 -12.62
N GLU A 95 38.05 -30.36 -13.19
CA GLU A 95 39.42 -30.91 -13.09
C GLU A 95 39.79 -31.70 -11.79
N VAL A 96 40.46 -32.88 -11.74
CA VAL A 96 41.42 -33.61 -12.59
C VAL A 96 41.49 -35.10 -12.14
N LEU A 97 41.94 -35.97 -13.06
CA LEU A 97 42.50 -37.33 -12.90
C LEU A 97 43.21 -37.68 -11.57
N SER A 98 43.01 -38.91 -11.06
CA SER A 98 44.04 -39.98 -10.91
C SER A 98 43.67 -41.01 -9.82
N PHE A 99 43.64 -42.30 -10.17
CA PHE A 99 44.44 -43.40 -9.60
C PHE A 99 44.40 -44.60 -10.54
#